data_AF-A0A7S1EJM4-F1
#
_entry.id   AF-A0A7S1EJM4-F1
#
_cell.length_a   1.000
_cell.length_b   1.000
_cell.length_c   1.000
_cell.angle_alpha   90.00
_cell.angle_beta   90.00
_cell.angle_gamma   90.00
#
_symmetry.space_group_name_H-M   'P 1'
#
loop_
_entity.id
_entity.type
_entity.pdbx_description
1 polymer ?
#
loop_
_entity_poly.entity_id
_entity_poly.type
_entity_poly.pdbx_seq_one_letter_code
_entity_poly.pdbx_strand_id
1 'polypeptide(L)'
;TGVCFELQFLGSLLKRWGVLAQLSGREEYKAAKNQLTRRRMSRAQRENMEAIAAAMFEQILGAISKGRDIPRETLRGIVDRSPLTSNEAVSAGLVDGLLYRDGVYRAIAHLVEEGEAAVCPSTTPEAREGAC
;
A
#
# COMPACT_ATOMS: atom_id res chain seq x y z
N THR A 1 5.72 9.06 5.18
CA THR A 1 4.71 7.98 4.95
C THR A 1 5.42 6.77 4.38
N GLY A 2 4.83 5.57 4.34
CA GLY A 2 5.53 4.36 3.85
C GLY A 2 4.81 3.06 4.20
N VAL A 3 5.54 1.94 4.18
CA VAL A 3 5.04 0.63 4.63
C VAL A 3 5.35 0.46 6.11
N CYS A 4 4.31 0.22 6.91
CA CYS A 4 4.44 -0.04 8.34
C CYS A 4 3.83 -1.41 8.67
N PHE A 5 4.55 -2.19 9.46
CA PHE A 5 4.04 -3.42 10.05
C PHE A 5 3.88 -3.23 11.56
N GLU A 6 2.65 -3.41 12.03
CA GLU A 6 2.34 -3.41 13.45
C GLU A 6 2.02 -4.82 13.92
N LEU A 7 2.67 -5.25 15.00
CA LEU A 7 2.44 -6.56 15.62
C LEU A 7 2.07 -6.36 17.08
N GLN A 8 0.94 -6.94 17.49
CA GLN A 8 0.46 -6.88 18.86
C GLN A 8 1.10 -7.98 19.71
N PHE A 9 1.54 -7.62 20.92
CA PHE A 9 2.13 -8.55 21.89
C PHE A 9 1.24 -8.70 23.11
N LEU A 10 0.54 -9.83 23.20
CA LEU A 10 -0.44 -10.13 24.23
C LEU A 10 0.10 -11.02 25.36
N GLY A 11 1.35 -11.48 25.29
CA GLY A 11 1.90 -12.42 26.27
C GLY A 11 1.86 -11.92 27.72
N SER A 12 2.05 -10.61 27.96
CA SER A 12 1.89 -10.04 29.31
C SER A 12 0.45 -10.01 29.79
N LEU A 13 -0.50 -9.79 28.88
CA LEU A 13 -1.92 -9.76 29.19
C LEU A 13 -2.41 -11.15 29.57
N LEU A 14 -2.08 -12.15 28.74
CA LEU A 14 -2.44 -13.55 28.97
C LEU A 14 -1.86 -14.08 30.29
N LYS A 15 -0.59 -13.76 30.59
CA LYS A 15 0.04 -14.15 31.85
C LYS A 15 -0.66 -13.56 33.08
N ARG A 16 -1.16 -12.32 33.00
CA ARG A 16 -1.92 -11.69 34.10
C ARG A 16 -3.29 -12.33 34.31
N TRP A 17 -3.90 -12.87 33.26
CA TRP A 17 -5.18 -13.58 33.34
C TRP A 17 -5.03 -15.09 33.61
N GLY A 18 -3.83 -15.55 33.97
CA GLY A 18 -3.57 -16.95 34.28
C GLY A 18 -3.52 -17.88 33.07
N VAL A 19 -3.54 -17.35 31.84
CA VAL A 19 -3.46 -18.13 30.61
C VAL A 19 -2.00 -18.32 30.21
N LEU A 20 -1.55 -19.58 30.18
CA LEU A 20 -0.22 -19.96 29.71
C LEU A 20 -0.31 -20.51 28.29
N ALA A 21 0.15 -19.72 27.31
CA ALA A 21 0.26 -20.18 25.93
C ALA A 21 1.47 -21.11 25.77
N GLN A 22 1.23 -22.42 25.75
CA GLN A 22 2.26 -23.42 25.45
C GLN A 22 2.40 -23.59 23.93
N LEU A 23 3.20 -22.73 23.32
CA LEU A 23 3.50 -22.76 21.89
C LEU A 23 4.97 -23.14 21.69
N SER A 24 5.21 -24.32 21.12
CA SER A 24 6.55 -24.70 20.66
C SER A 24 6.82 -24.07 19.30
N GLY A 25 8.08 -23.76 19.04
CA GLY A 25 8.51 -23.33 17.71
C GLY A 25 9.91 -23.84 17.50
N ARG A 26 10.09 -24.52 16.37
CA ARG A 26 11.27 -25.32 16.05
C ARG A 26 12.39 -24.45 15.46
N GLU A 27 12.03 -23.35 14.78
CA GLU A 27 12.97 -22.40 14.16
C GLU A 27 12.78 -20.95 14.64
N GLU A 28 13.85 -20.16 14.52
CA GLU A 28 13.96 -18.77 15.02
C GLU A 28 13.05 -17.77 14.29
N TYR A 29 12.76 -18.04 13.01
CA TYR A 29 11.90 -17.20 12.16
C TYR A 29 10.41 -17.51 12.30
N LYS A 30 10.02 -18.59 13.00
CA LYS A 30 8.61 -18.94 13.23
C LYS A 30 8.03 -18.10 14.38
N ALA A 31 7.87 -16.82 14.10
CA ALA A 31 7.61 -15.78 15.08
C ALA A 31 6.14 -15.67 15.55
N ALA A 32 5.22 -16.46 14.99
CA ALA A 32 3.80 -16.44 15.38
C ALA A 32 3.59 -16.67 16.89
N LYS A 33 4.42 -17.54 17.51
CA LYS A 33 4.38 -17.77 18.95
C LYS A 33 4.78 -16.55 19.79
N ASN A 34 5.63 -15.67 19.24
CA ASN A 34 6.22 -14.57 20.01
C ASN A 34 5.15 -13.53 20.40
N GLN A 35 4.11 -13.34 19.60
CA GLN A 35 3.00 -12.43 19.93
C GLN A 35 2.25 -12.85 21.20
N LEU A 36 2.11 -14.16 21.42
CA LEU A 36 1.36 -14.73 22.55
C LEU A 36 2.25 -15.09 23.75
N THR A 37 3.56 -15.22 23.56
CA THR A 37 4.49 -15.66 24.62
C THR A 37 5.44 -14.56 25.09
N ARG A 38 5.79 -13.61 24.22
CA ARG A 38 6.75 -12.53 24.52
C ARG A 38 6.05 -11.19 24.67
N ARG A 39 6.79 -10.20 25.17
CA ARG A 39 6.34 -8.81 25.32
C ARG A 39 6.77 -7.91 24.16
N ARG A 40 7.72 -8.37 23.36
CA ARG A 40 8.44 -7.60 22.33
C ARG A 40 8.90 -8.54 21.21
N MET A 41 9.16 -8.00 20.03
CA MET A 41 9.76 -8.73 18.91
C MET A 41 11.12 -9.32 19.29
N SER A 42 11.41 -10.54 18.84
CA SER A 42 12.78 -11.07 18.86
C SER A 42 13.64 -10.37 17.80
N ARG A 43 14.97 -10.46 17.92
CA ARG A 43 15.90 -9.93 16.90
C ARG A 43 15.64 -10.53 15.51
N ALA A 44 15.56 -11.86 15.41
CA ALA A 44 15.29 -12.55 14.15
C ALA A 44 13.91 -12.19 13.54
N GLN A 45 12.90 -11.99 14.39
CA GLN A 45 11.58 -11.55 13.93
C GLN A 45 11.61 -10.11 13.39
N ARG A 46 12.35 -9.22 14.07
CA ARG A 46 12.53 -7.83 13.65
C ARG A 46 13.23 -7.78 12.29
N GLU A 47 14.35 -8.48 12.15
CA GLU A 47 15.13 -8.54 10.91
C GLU A 47 14.31 -9.05 9.73
N ASN A 48 13.55 -10.14 9.93
CA ASN A 48 12.66 -10.66 8.89
C ASN A 48 11.56 -9.64 8.51
N MET A 49 10.93 -9.00 9.50
CA MET A 49 9.87 -8.03 9.24
C MET A 49 10.40 -6.77 8.54
N GLU A 50 11.59 -6.30 8.92
CA GLU A 50 12.28 -5.18 8.26
C GLU A 50 12.62 -5.54 6.81
N ALA A 51 13.10 -6.76 6.55
CA ALA A 51 13.37 -7.23 5.19
C ALA A 51 12.10 -7.29 4.32
N ILE A 52 10.99 -7.78 4.88
CA ILE A 52 9.69 -7.83 4.19
C ILE A 52 9.19 -6.40 3.90
N ALA A 53 9.28 -5.49 4.87
CA ALA A 53 8.88 -4.10 4.71
C ALA A 53 9.68 -3.40 3.62
N ALA A 54 11.00 -3.58 3.61
CA ALA A 54 11.89 -3.03 2.59
C ALA A 54 11.55 -3.59 1.20
N ALA A 55 11.35 -4.91 1.08
CA ALA A 55 11.00 -5.53 -0.20
C ALA A 55 9.67 -5.00 -0.77
N MET A 56 8.64 -4.88 0.08
CA MET A 56 7.34 -4.31 -0.35
C MET A 56 7.47 -2.84 -0.76
N PHE A 57 8.25 -2.06 0.00
CA PHE A 57 8.49 -0.66 -0.32
C PHE A 57 9.18 -0.50 -1.68
N GLU A 58 10.20 -1.31 -1.96
CA GLU A 58 10.89 -1.31 -3.25
C GLU A 58 9.98 -1.71 -4.42
N GLN A 59 9.06 -2.66 -4.21
CA GLN A 59 8.09 -3.03 -5.22
C GLN A 59 7.14 -1.86 -5.55
N ILE A 60 6.67 -1.14 -4.54
CA ILE A 60 5.81 0.04 -4.71
C ILE A 60 6.56 1.14 -5.48
N LEU A 61 7.79 1.46 -5.06
CA LEU A 61 8.62 2.44 -5.76
C LEU A 61 8.89 2.03 -7.21
N GLY A 62 9.14 0.74 -7.46
CA GLY A 62 9.34 0.20 -8.79
C GLY A 62 8.11 0.36 -9.70
N ALA A 63 6.91 0.13 -9.16
CA ALA A 63 5.66 0.30 -9.91
C ALA A 63 5.40 1.77 -10.24
N ILE A 64 5.57 2.68 -9.26
CA ILE A 64 5.36 4.12 -9.45
C ILE A 64 6.38 4.69 -10.44
N SER A 65 7.64 4.30 -10.31
CA SER A 65 8.73 4.72 -11.21
C SER A 65 8.41 4.37 -12.66
N LYS A 66 7.91 3.16 -12.93
CA LYS A 66 7.49 2.75 -14.29
C LYS A 66 6.26 3.50 -14.79
N GLY A 67 5.28 3.75 -13.92
CA GLY A 67 4.02 4.39 -14.31
C GLY A 67 4.13 5.90 -14.56
N ARG A 68 5.10 6.58 -13.93
CA ARG A 68 5.25 8.04 -13.97
C ARG A 68 6.56 8.51 -14.62
N ASP A 69 7.42 7.58 -15.04
CA ASP A 69 8.77 7.85 -15.54
C ASP A 69 9.62 8.72 -14.60
N ILE A 70 9.48 8.48 -13.28
CA ILE A 70 10.24 9.19 -12.25
C ILE A 70 11.37 8.29 -11.74
N PRO A 71 12.61 8.79 -11.63
CA PRO A 71 13.72 8.04 -11.04
C PRO A 71 13.42 7.61 -9.60
N ARG A 72 13.80 6.39 -9.23
CA ARG A 72 13.54 5.82 -7.89
C ARG A 72 14.12 6.65 -6.74
N GLU A 73 15.32 7.22 -6.92
CA GLU A 73 15.94 8.05 -5.89
C GLU A 73 15.18 9.36 -5.67
N THR A 74 14.67 9.97 -6.75
CA THR A 74 13.79 11.14 -6.64
C THR A 74 12.48 10.79 -5.94
N LEU A 75 11.89 9.64 -6.26
CA LEU A 75 10.67 9.14 -5.61
C LEU A 75 10.85 8.92 -4.11
N ARG A 76 11.99 8.38 -3.67
CA ARG A 76 12.29 8.23 -2.23
C ARG A 76 12.28 9.58 -1.51
N GLY A 77 12.96 10.58 -2.07
CA GLY A 77 12.96 11.94 -1.51
C GLY A 77 11.58 12.63 -1.53
N ILE A 78 10.67 12.22 -2.42
CA ILE A 78 9.28 12.68 -2.44
C ILE A 78 8.47 11.99 -1.33
N VAL A 79 8.62 10.67 -1.17
CA VAL A 79 7.93 9.89 -0.13
C VAL A 79 8.35 10.33 1.28
N ASP A 80 9.62 10.62 1.50
CA ASP A 80 10.15 11.07 2.80
C ASP A 80 9.61 12.44 3.22
N ARG A 81 9.19 13.28 2.26
CA ARG A 81 8.61 14.61 2.51
C ARG A 81 7.08 14.62 2.63
N SER A 82 6.44 13.47 2.50
CA SER A 82 4.97 13.34 2.55
C SER A 82 4.44 13.54 3.99
N PRO A 83 3.36 14.32 4.20
CA PRO A 83 2.22 14.58 3.29
C PRO A 83 2.43 15.73 2.30
N LEU A 84 2.06 15.52 1.03
CA LEU A 84 2.14 16.55 -0.01
C LEU A 84 0.78 17.21 -0.22
N THR A 85 0.79 18.52 -0.44
CA THR A 85 -0.39 19.26 -0.90
C THR A 85 -0.71 18.94 -2.36
N SER A 86 -1.93 19.25 -2.80
CA SER A 86 -2.37 19.00 -4.18
C SER A 86 -1.45 19.63 -5.22
N ASN A 87 -0.96 20.86 -4.96
CA ASN A 87 -0.04 21.55 -5.86
C ASN A 87 1.34 20.88 -5.90
N GLU A 88 1.87 20.47 -4.74
CA GLU A 88 3.16 19.77 -4.67
C GLU A 88 3.11 18.41 -5.35
N ALA A 89 1.97 17.72 -5.30
CA ALA A 89 1.78 16.45 -6.00
C ALA A 89 1.83 16.61 -7.53
N VAL A 90 1.26 17.70 -8.07
CA VAL A 90 1.36 18.03 -9.50
C VAL A 90 2.80 18.38 -9.86
N SER A 91 3.45 19.26 -9.07
CA SER A 91 4.84 19.66 -9.31
C SER A 91 5.81 18.48 -9.22
N ALA A 92 5.52 17.49 -8.37
CA ALA A 92 6.29 16.27 -8.24
C ALA A 92 5.99 15.21 -9.32
N GLY A 93 5.06 15.48 -10.25
CA GLY A 93 4.68 14.55 -11.32
C GLY A 93 3.93 13.32 -10.83
N LEU A 94 3.40 13.34 -9.60
CA LEU A 94 2.63 12.22 -9.05
C LEU A 94 1.19 12.19 -9.60
N VAL A 95 0.67 13.35 -10.00
CA VAL A 95 -0.66 13.52 -10.60
C VAL A 95 -0.54 14.39 -11.85
N ASP A 96 -1.37 14.11 -12.86
CA ASP A 96 -1.32 14.77 -14.16
C ASP A 96 -1.93 16.19 -14.13
N GLY A 97 -2.87 16.42 -13.22
CA GLY A 97 -3.54 17.71 -13.06
C GLY A 97 -4.57 17.71 -11.94
N LEU A 98 -5.15 18.88 -11.68
CA LEU A 98 -6.17 19.07 -10.66
C LEU A 98 -7.46 19.56 -11.30
N LEU A 99 -8.51 18.75 -11.19
CA LEU A 99 -9.85 19.09 -11.64
C LEU A 99 -10.85 18.66 -10.57
N TYR A 100 -11.96 19.38 -10.47
CA TYR A 100 -13.12 18.88 -9.76
C TYR A 100 -13.72 17.68 -10.50
N ARG A 101 -14.43 16.82 -9.77
CA ARG A 101 -15.01 15.56 -10.28
C ARG A 101 -15.72 15.71 -11.62
N ASP A 102 -16.57 16.74 -11.77
CA ASP A 102 -17.33 16.99 -13.01
C ASP A 102 -16.42 17.39 -14.18
N GLY A 103 -15.33 18.12 -13.89
CA GLY A 103 -14.30 18.47 -14.86
C GLY A 103 -13.54 17.24 -15.36
N VAL A 104 -13.27 16.27 -14.49
CA VAL A 104 -12.64 15.00 -14.87
C VAL A 104 -13.52 14.21 -15.84
N TYR A 105 -14.83 14.07 -15.55
CA TYR A 105 -15.73 13.35 -16.46
C TYR A 105 -15.87 14.01 -17.83
N ARG A 106 -15.92 15.35 -17.89
CA ARG A 106 -15.92 16.06 -19.19
C ARG A 106 -14.61 15.86 -19.94
N ALA A 107 -13.47 15.95 -19.26
CA ALA A 107 -12.17 15.72 -19.87
C ALA A 107 -12.06 14.30 -20.42
N ILE A 108 -12.52 13.28 -19.67
CA ILE A 108 -12.55 11.89 -20.15
C ILE A 108 -13.51 11.74 -21.34
N ALA A 109 -14.71 12.33 -21.29
CA ALA A 109 -15.67 12.26 -22.39
C ALA A 109 -15.07 12.82 -23.70
N HIS A 110 -14.42 13.97 -23.65
CA HIS A 110 -13.73 14.55 -24.81
C HIS A 110 -12.60 13.66 -25.33
N LEU A 111 -11.79 13.06 -24.43
CA LEU A 111 -10.71 12.14 -24.85
C LEU A 111 -11.25 10.83 -25.47
N VAL A 112 -12.44 10.39 -25.06
CA VAL A 112 -13.11 9.22 -25.65
C VAL A 112 -13.72 9.56 -27.00
N GLU A 113 -14.30 10.75 -27.17
CA GLU A 113 -14.79 11.25 -28.47
C GLU A 113 -13.64 11.38 -29.50
N GLU A 114 -12.44 11.76 -29.05
CA GLU A 114 -11.23 11.79 -29.88
C GLU A 114 -10.60 10.39 -30.08
N GLY A 115 -10.99 9.40 -29.25
CA GLY A 115 -10.36 8.07 -29.14
C GLY A 115 -11.22 6.87 -29.54
N GLU A 116 -12.43 7.07 -30.10
CA GLU A 116 -13.38 5.99 -30.47
C GLU A 116 -12.84 4.98 -31.52
N ALA A 117 -11.64 5.21 -32.07
CA ALA A 117 -10.97 4.23 -32.92
C ALA A 117 -10.30 3.05 -32.18
N ALA A 118 -10.17 3.02 -30.84
CA ALA A 118 -9.22 2.09 -30.19
C ALA A 118 -9.64 1.29 -28.95
N VAL A 119 -10.84 1.39 -28.37
CA VAL A 119 -11.12 0.62 -27.13
C VAL A 119 -12.45 -0.15 -27.15
N CYS A 120 -12.30 -1.48 -27.07
CA CYS A 120 -13.35 -2.49 -26.96
C CYS A 120 -14.23 -2.31 -25.71
N PRO A 121 -15.57 -2.41 -25.84
CA PRO A 121 -16.50 -2.23 -24.73
C PRO A 121 -16.70 -3.56 -23.99
N SER A 122 -16.17 -3.71 -22.77
CA SER A 122 -16.61 -4.79 -21.88
C SER A 122 -16.66 -4.44 -20.39
N THR A 123 -16.50 -3.17 -20.02
CA THR A 123 -16.65 -2.77 -18.61
C THR A 123 -17.58 -1.57 -18.46
N THR A 124 -18.82 -1.70 -18.93
CA THR A 124 -19.92 -0.83 -18.49
C THR A 124 -20.63 -1.52 -17.31
N PRO A 125 -20.78 -0.86 -16.14
CA PRO A 125 -21.50 -1.42 -15.00
C PRO A 125 -23.04 -1.28 -15.12
N GLU A 126 -23.58 -0.95 -16.30
CA GLU A 126 -25.01 -0.69 -16.53
C GLU A 126 -25.87 -1.95 -16.73
N ALA A 127 -25.31 -3.16 -16.73
CA ALA A 127 -26.09 -4.41 -16.87
C ALA A 127 -26.72 -4.92 -15.54
N ARG A 128 -27.10 -4.02 -14.61
CA ARG A 128 -27.77 -4.40 -13.35
C ARG A 128 -29.08 -3.67 -13.04
N GLU A 129 -29.62 -2.89 -13.96
CA GLU A 129 -31.00 -2.38 -13.85
C GLU A 129 -31.77 -2.65 -15.15
N GLY A 130 -32.84 -3.45 -15.06
CA GLY A 130 -33.86 -3.54 -16.10
C GLY A 130 -33.75 -4.74 -17.05
N ALA A 131 -34.04 -5.95 -16.56
CA ALA A 131 -34.56 -7.01 -17.40
C ALA A 131 -36.03 -6.70 -17.74
N CYS A 132 -36.27 -6.19 -18.94
CA CYS A 132 -37.39 -6.53 -19.81
C CYS A 132 -36.94 -6.35 -21.26
#